data_AF-A0A7C5QII6-F1
#
_entry.id   AF-A0A7C5QII6-F1
#
_cell.length_a   1.000
_cell.length_b   1.000
_cell.length_c   1.000
_cell.angle_alpha   90.00
_cell.angle_beta   90.00
_cell.angle_gamma   90.00
#
_symmetry.space_group_name_H-M   'P 1'
#
loop_
_entity.id
_entity.type
_entity.pdbx_description
1 polymer ?
#
loop_
_entity_poly.entity_id
_entity_poly.type
_entity_poly.pdbx_seq_one_letter_code
_entity_poly.pdbx_strand_id
1 'polypeptide(L)'
;MLKKHPKALSFIFFTEMWERIGFYTLMAILVLYMDKVLGWSDSKKGDWYGAFLALCYFFPLIGGWLGDKVFGRLKMVRAGAGLMAFGYTGLALSSANQTLSFILGLILIAIGTGIFKVNMSVLVGNIYKGQPQLKDAGFNIYYMGVNLGAMIAPLIATFNNAVFNSYHLSFWVAAIGLILALIIFQSGKEYLVPADDLREKKEKKNQGQVPSAESNLEKPAVEKTSEETRNDYGHRILVLFILFAIVILFWIAFYQNGFALTLFAARSTVLKNWLRPETYQFFEPFFILILTPLLLLSLDKLRQKGREPSTPRKIFLGMIFMTIAMFIMVGACLKGGNQDQNIMSPFWLIGTYFVVTIAEILISPMGLSYVSKVAPIQIRGLMMGGWYLAIAFGSYGSGLLGKFYSNFAHHQYFLILASLLVLATGLVAIFMKKLERYSN
;
A
#
# COMPACT_ATOMS: atom_id res chain seq x y z
N MET A 1 -13.73 4.75 21.40
CA MET A 1 -12.44 5.15 20.77
C MET A 1 -12.51 6.53 20.11
N LEU A 2 -13.43 6.79 19.17
CA LEU A 2 -13.50 8.07 18.42
C LEU A 2 -13.88 9.33 19.22
N LYS A 3 -14.63 9.21 20.33
CA LYS A 3 -15.16 10.39 21.09
C LYS A 3 -14.09 11.31 21.70
N LYS A 4 -12.86 10.81 21.88
CA LYS A 4 -11.72 11.59 22.43
C LYS A 4 -10.92 12.33 21.35
N HIS A 5 -11.27 12.18 20.08
CA HIS A 5 -10.54 12.73 18.94
C HIS A 5 -11.36 13.84 18.25
N PRO A 6 -10.73 14.71 17.43
CA PRO A 6 -11.44 15.69 16.62
C PRO A 6 -12.54 15.02 15.80
N LYS A 7 -13.74 15.64 15.76
CA LYS A 7 -14.89 15.10 15.01
C LYS A 7 -14.58 14.84 13.53
N ALA A 8 -13.68 15.64 12.95
CA ALA A 8 -13.19 15.43 11.58
C ALA A 8 -12.63 14.01 11.36
N LEU A 9 -12.03 13.38 12.38
CA LEU A 9 -11.45 12.05 12.28
C LEU A 9 -12.50 11.01 11.88
N SER A 10 -13.73 11.06 12.41
CA SER A 10 -14.74 10.05 12.06
C SER A 10 -15.12 10.12 10.58
N PHE A 11 -15.25 11.33 10.03
CA PHE A 11 -15.54 11.51 8.61
C PHE A 11 -14.39 11.01 7.75
N ILE A 12 -13.14 11.34 8.10
CA ILE A 12 -11.95 10.83 7.38
C ILE A 12 -11.89 9.31 7.47
N PHE A 13 -12.10 8.74 8.66
CA PHE A 13 -12.08 7.29 8.89
C PHE A 13 -13.08 6.56 8.00
N PHE A 14 -14.37 6.97 8.01
CA PHE A 14 -15.39 6.27 7.24
C PHE A 14 -15.25 6.51 5.73
N THR A 15 -14.84 7.71 5.30
CA THR A 15 -14.54 7.98 3.89
C THR A 15 -13.37 7.13 3.40
N GLU A 16 -12.29 7.02 4.18
CA GLU A 16 -11.15 6.15 3.86
C GLU A 16 -11.56 4.68 3.83
N MET A 17 -12.32 4.21 4.84
CA MET A 17 -12.77 2.82 4.91
C MET A 17 -13.55 2.41 3.65
N TRP A 18 -14.48 3.26 3.19
CA TRP A 18 -15.25 2.99 1.96
C TRP A 18 -14.39 3.03 0.69
N GLU A 19 -13.42 3.94 0.59
CA GLU A 19 -12.46 3.92 -0.52
C GLU A 19 -11.63 2.63 -0.52
N ARG A 20 -11.21 2.16 0.66
CA ARG A 20 -10.44 0.93 0.81
C ARG A 20 -11.27 -0.30 0.49
N ILE A 21 -12.56 -0.30 0.85
CA ILE A 21 -13.49 -1.34 0.39
C ILE A 21 -13.51 -1.40 -1.14
N GLY A 22 -13.68 -0.26 -1.83
CA GLY A 22 -13.68 -0.22 -3.29
C GLY A 22 -12.35 -0.71 -3.90
N PHE A 23 -11.22 -0.18 -3.42
CA PHE A 23 -9.90 -0.50 -3.94
C PHE A 23 -9.54 -1.98 -3.76
N TYR A 24 -9.73 -2.52 -2.55
CA TYR A 24 -9.42 -3.92 -2.30
C TYR A 24 -10.44 -4.89 -2.91
N THR A 25 -11.68 -4.44 -3.18
CA THR A 25 -12.65 -5.24 -3.94
C THR A 25 -12.17 -5.40 -5.38
N LEU A 26 -11.68 -4.33 -5.99
CA LEU A 26 -11.00 -4.39 -7.28
C LEU A 26 -9.77 -5.31 -7.21
N MET A 27 -8.87 -5.13 -6.24
CA MET A 27 -7.65 -5.95 -6.14
C MET A 27 -7.94 -7.45 -5.96
N ALA A 28 -8.99 -7.80 -5.23
CA ALA A 28 -9.42 -9.18 -5.03
C ALA A 28 -9.81 -9.89 -6.33
N ILE A 29 -10.33 -9.15 -7.31
CA ILE A 29 -10.86 -9.71 -8.56
C ILE A 29 -10.16 -9.26 -9.82
N LEU A 30 -9.24 -8.29 -9.77
CA LEU A 30 -8.67 -7.65 -10.96
C LEU A 30 -8.05 -8.68 -11.91
N VAL A 31 -7.18 -9.53 -11.38
CA VAL A 31 -6.52 -10.59 -12.16
C VAL A 31 -7.51 -11.68 -12.57
N LEU A 32 -8.48 -12.02 -11.72
CA LEU A 32 -9.54 -12.99 -12.02
C LEU A 32 -10.47 -12.52 -13.13
N TYR A 33 -10.80 -11.23 -13.16
CA TYR A 33 -11.63 -10.63 -14.20
C TYR A 33 -10.91 -10.63 -15.54
N MET A 34 -9.64 -10.22 -15.56
CA MET A 34 -8.82 -10.30 -16.78
C MET A 34 -8.65 -11.75 -17.25
N ASP A 35 -8.60 -12.72 -16.33
CA ASP A 35 -8.51 -14.15 -16.63
C ASP A 35 -9.81 -14.73 -17.19
N LYS A 36 -10.90 -14.61 -16.43
CA LYS A 36 -12.16 -15.32 -16.68
C LYS A 36 -13.12 -14.58 -17.60
N VAL A 37 -13.10 -13.24 -17.59
CA VAL A 37 -14.05 -12.43 -18.36
C VAL A 37 -13.41 -11.85 -19.62
N LEU A 38 -12.20 -11.30 -19.51
CA LEU A 38 -11.51 -10.73 -20.68
C LEU A 38 -10.72 -11.78 -21.48
N GLY A 39 -10.45 -12.95 -20.91
CA GLY A 39 -9.71 -14.03 -21.58
C GLY A 39 -8.27 -13.66 -21.93
N TRP A 40 -7.65 -12.76 -21.15
CA TRP A 40 -6.30 -12.29 -21.45
C TRP A 40 -5.21 -13.29 -21.03
N SER A 41 -4.12 -13.33 -21.80
CA SER A 41 -2.93 -14.11 -21.46
C SER A 41 -2.28 -13.61 -20.16
N ASP A 42 -1.54 -14.49 -19.48
CA ASP A 42 -0.82 -14.16 -18.24
C ASP A 42 0.19 -13.02 -18.45
N SER A 43 0.81 -12.95 -19.64
CA SER A 43 1.61 -11.79 -20.06
C SER A 43 0.83 -10.49 -20.03
N LYS A 44 -0.34 -10.42 -20.68
CA LYS A 44 -1.13 -9.20 -20.75
C LYS A 44 -1.71 -8.83 -19.37
N LYS A 45 -2.09 -9.81 -18.57
CA LYS A 45 -2.51 -9.60 -17.17
C LYS A 45 -1.38 -8.97 -16.35
N GLY A 46 -0.16 -9.50 -16.47
CA GLY A 46 1.02 -9.00 -15.76
C GLY A 46 1.34 -7.55 -16.11
N ASP A 47 1.28 -7.21 -17.40
CA ASP A 47 1.46 -5.84 -17.91
C ASP A 47 0.51 -4.84 -17.25
N TRP A 48 -0.80 -5.11 -17.32
CA TRP A 48 -1.82 -4.20 -16.79
C TRP A 48 -1.84 -4.17 -15.27
N TYR A 49 -1.62 -5.30 -14.59
CA TYR A 49 -1.55 -5.38 -13.14
C TYR A 49 -0.38 -4.55 -12.58
N GLY A 50 0.82 -4.77 -13.11
CA GLY A 50 2.02 -4.05 -12.67
C GLY A 50 1.95 -2.56 -12.98
N ALA A 51 1.51 -2.19 -14.18
CA ALA A 51 1.36 -0.78 -14.56
C ALA A 51 0.32 -0.06 -13.68
N PHE A 52 -0.83 -0.69 -13.43
CA PHE A 52 -1.87 -0.14 -12.57
C PHE A 52 -1.35 0.17 -11.16
N LEU A 53 -0.71 -0.80 -10.51
CA LEU A 53 -0.16 -0.59 -9.18
C LEU A 53 0.96 0.46 -9.18
N ALA A 54 1.86 0.43 -10.15
CA ALA A 54 2.93 1.41 -10.25
C ALA A 54 2.39 2.84 -10.33
N LEU A 55 1.33 3.06 -11.12
CA LEU A 55 0.66 4.35 -11.23
C LEU A 55 -0.01 4.75 -9.90
N CYS A 56 -0.67 3.82 -9.20
CA CYS A 56 -1.25 4.07 -7.87
C CYS A 56 -0.23 4.58 -6.84
N TYR A 57 1.04 4.17 -6.95
CA TYR A 57 2.13 4.62 -6.08
C TYR A 57 2.94 5.80 -6.63
N PHE A 58 2.85 6.08 -7.93
CA PHE A 58 3.47 7.24 -8.57
C PHE A 58 2.64 8.53 -8.42
N PHE A 59 1.33 8.48 -8.71
CA PHE A 59 0.44 9.65 -8.65
C PHE A 59 0.30 10.34 -7.29
N PRO A 60 0.51 9.69 -6.12
CA PRO A 60 0.61 10.39 -4.83
C PRO A 60 1.59 11.55 -4.82
N LEU A 61 2.71 11.46 -5.55
CA LEU A 61 3.71 12.54 -5.63
C LEU A 61 3.11 13.80 -6.25
N ILE A 62 2.38 13.62 -7.36
CA ILE A 62 1.71 14.70 -8.09
C ILE A 62 0.50 15.20 -7.29
N GLY A 63 -0.29 14.28 -6.74
CA GLY A 63 -1.48 14.58 -5.95
C GLY A 63 -1.18 15.41 -4.70
N GLY A 64 -0.05 15.12 -4.04
CA GLY A 64 0.40 15.88 -2.87
C GLY A 64 0.79 17.30 -3.26
N TRP A 65 1.57 17.46 -4.33
CA TRP A 65 1.93 18.78 -4.86
C TRP A 65 0.71 19.61 -5.27
N LEU A 66 -0.27 19.01 -5.96
CA LEU A 66 -1.51 19.66 -6.35
C LEU A 66 -2.34 20.12 -5.13
N GLY A 67 -2.40 19.28 -4.10
CA GLY A 67 -3.07 19.58 -2.84
C GLY A 67 -2.37 20.65 -2.00
N ASP A 68 -1.05 20.73 -2.08
CA ASP A 68 -0.24 21.67 -1.30
C ASP A 68 -0.10 23.06 -1.94
N LYS A 69 -0.14 23.15 -3.28
CA LYS A 69 0.16 24.39 -4.01
C LYS A 69 -0.97 24.94 -4.88
N VAL A 70 -1.85 24.08 -5.41
CA VAL A 70 -2.78 24.48 -6.49
C VAL A 70 -4.23 24.53 -6.01
N PHE A 71 -4.81 23.39 -5.62
CA PHE A 71 -6.26 23.25 -5.53
C PHE A 71 -6.83 23.19 -4.10
N GLY A 72 -6.02 22.79 -3.11
CA GLY A 72 -6.49 22.53 -1.74
C GLY A 72 -6.83 21.07 -1.52
N ARG A 73 -6.62 20.59 -0.29
CA ARG A 73 -6.72 19.15 0.03
C ARG A 73 -8.13 18.62 -0.15
N LEU A 74 -9.14 19.39 0.25
CA LEU A 74 -10.54 18.95 0.16
C LEU A 74 -10.99 18.79 -1.29
N LYS A 75 -10.55 19.67 -2.20
CA LYS A 75 -10.87 19.55 -3.63
C LYS A 75 -10.17 18.34 -4.24
N MET A 76 -8.91 18.11 -3.90
CA MET A 76 -8.18 16.94 -4.39
C MET A 76 -8.82 15.63 -3.93
N VAL A 77 -9.22 15.52 -2.66
CA VAL A 77 -9.94 14.33 -2.16
C VAL A 77 -11.23 14.09 -2.97
N ARG A 78 -12.05 15.12 -3.19
CA ARG A 78 -13.29 14.99 -3.98
C ARG A 78 -13.01 14.60 -5.44
N ALA A 79 -12.03 15.24 -6.07
CA ALA A 79 -11.65 14.94 -7.44
C ALA A 79 -11.14 13.50 -7.58
N GLY A 80 -10.27 13.06 -6.66
CA GLY A 80 -9.76 11.69 -6.65
C GLY A 80 -10.87 10.65 -6.50
N ALA A 81 -11.79 10.85 -5.56
CA ALA A 81 -12.94 9.97 -5.38
C ALA A 81 -13.90 9.97 -6.59
N GLY A 82 -14.12 11.12 -7.22
CA GLY A 82 -14.90 11.22 -8.46
C GLY A 82 -14.27 10.43 -9.61
N LEU A 83 -12.95 10.60 -9.84
CA LEU A 83 -12.21 9.88 -10.87
C LEU A 83 -12.28 8.36 -10.66
N MET A 84 -12.08 7.89 -9.42
CA MET A 84 -12.20 6.47 -9.10
C MET A 84 -13.63 5.95 -9.32
N ALA A 85 -14.67 6.70 -8.95
CA ALA A 85 -16.06 6.30 -9.16
C ALA A 85 -16.42 6.14 -10.66
N PHE A 86 -15.95 7.06 -11.50
CA PHE A 86 -16.05 6.91 -12.95
C PHE A 86 -15.25 5.70 -13.45
N GLY A 87 -14.06 5.48 -12.90
CA GLY A 87 -13.25 4.34 -13.29
C GLY A 87 -13.87 3.00 -12.94
N TYR A 88 -14.45 2.85 -11.74
CA TYR A 88 -15.18 1.65 -11.34
C TYR A 88 -16.42 1.41 -12.21
N THR A 89 -17.15 2.47 -12.57
CA THR A 89 -18.25 2.37 -13.54
C THR A 89 -17.74 1.87 -14.90
N GLY A 90 -16.59 2.37 -15.38
CA GLY A 90 -15.95 1.91 -16.61
C GLY A 90 -15.59 0.42 -16.57
N LEU A 91 -15.04 -0.07 -15.46
CA LEU A 91 -14.79 -1.49 -15.21
C LEU A 91 -16.08 -2.32 -15.19
N ALA A 92 -17.13 -1.82 -14.51
CA ALA A 92 -18.43 -2.49 -14.42
C ALA A 92 -19.10 -2.69 -15.78
N LEU A 93 -18.93 -1.71 -16.69
CA LEU A 93 -19.45 -1.76 -18.07
C LEU A 93 -18.51 -2.44 -19.07
N SER A 94 -17.32 -2.85 -18.65
CA SER A 94 -16.36 -3.49 -19.55
C SER A 94 -16.73 -4.93 -19.88
N SER A 95 -16.18 -5.46 -20.97
CA SER A 95 -16.35 -6.86 -21.38
C SER A 95 -15.20 -7.27 -22.31
N ALA A 96 -15.16 -8.53 -22.73
CA ALA A 96 -14.19 -9.01 -23.73
C ALA A 96 -14.23 -8.20 -25.04
N ASN A 97 -15.42 -7.73 -25.44
CA ASN A 97 -15.63 -6.93 -26.65
C ASN A 97 -15.42 -5.42 -26.41
N GLN A 98 -15.45 -4.97 -25.15
CA GLN A 98 -15.32 -3.57 -24.77
C GLN A 98 -14.19 -3.39 -23.76
N THR A 99 -12.97 -3.69 -24.20
CA THR A 99 -11.76 -3.59 -23.34
C THR A 99 -11.32 -2.14 -23.10
N LEU A 100 -11.75 -1.20 -23.93
CA LEU A 100 -11.38 0.21 -23.77
C LEU A 100 -11.92 0.82 -22.46
N SER A 101 -13.16 0.49 -22.07
CA SER A 101 -13.75 0.98 -20.81
C SER A 101 -13.01 0.42 -19.59
N PHE A 102 -12.54 -0.83 -19.66
CA PHE A 102 -11.67 -1.42 -18.64
C PHE A 102 -10.35 -0.65 -18.49
N ILE A 103 -9.65 -0.40 -19.60
CA ILE A 103 -8.36 0.28 -19.62
C ILE A 103 -8.48 1.72 -19.10
N LEU A 104 -9.41 2.49 -19.64
CA LEU A 104 -9.66 3.85 -19.18
C LEU A 104 -10.08 3.86 -17.71
N GLY A 105 -10.89 2.88 -17.29
CA GLY A 105 -11.31 2.71 -15.92
C GLY A 105 -10.14 2.51 -14.95
N LEU A 106 -9.20 1.62 -15.28
CA LEU A 106 -8.00 1.39 -14.47
C LEU A 106 -7.11 2.64 -14.38
N ILE A 107 -6.93 3.38 -15.48
CA ILE A 107 -6.12 4.60 -15.48
C ILE A 107 -6.76 5.67 -14.58
N LEU A 108 -8.07 5.87 -14.70
CA LEU A 108 -8.82 6.82 -13.87
C LEU A 108 -8.72 6.46 -12.37
N ILE A 109 -8.82 5.16 -12.05
CA ILE A 109 -8.65 4.70 -10.66
C ILE A 109 -7.23 4.96 -10.18
N ALA A 110 -6.20 4.62 -10.95
CA ALA A 110 -4.82 4.81 -10.52
C ALA A 110 -4.50 6.28 -10.22
N ILE A 111 -4.94 7.20 -11.10
CA ILE A 111 -4.82 8.64 -10.89
C ILE A 111 -5.63 9.07 -9.65
N GLY A 112 -6.88 8.64 -9.58
CA GLY A 112 -7.81 9.01 -8.52
C GLY A 112 -7.34 8.55 -7.13
N THR A 113 -6.88 7.31 -7.00
CA THR A 113 -6.30 6.74 -5.77
C THR A 113 -5.07 7.53 -5.35
N GLY A 114 -4.16 7.82 -6.29
CA GLY A 114 -2.94 8.57 -6.00
C GLY A 114 -3.23 9.95 -5.43
N ILE A 115 -4.15 10.67 -6.07
CA ILE A 115 -4.62 12.00 -5.64
C ILE A 115 -5.33 11.94 -4.28
N PHE A 116 -6.25 10.99 -4.12
CA PHE A 116 -7.08 10.87 -2.92
C PHE A 116 -6.23 10.56 -1.69
N LYS A 117 -5.40 9.51 -1.77
CA LYS A 117 -4.68 8.92 -0.63
C LYS A 117 -3.73 9.89 0.05
N VAL A 118 -2.90 10.58 -0.74
CA VAL A 118 -1.92 11.53 -0.20
C VAL A 118 -2.59 12.70 0.50
N ASN A 119 -3.69 13.23 -0.06
CA ASN A 119 -4.39 14.36 0.51
C ASN A 119 -5.18 13.98 1.77
N MET A 120 -5.77 12.78 1.79
CA MET A 120 -6.46 12.27 2.97
C MET A 120 -5.51 12.05 4.15
N SER A 121 -4.34 11.44 3.92
CA SER A 121 -3.34 11.24 4.97
C SER A 121 -2.83 12.55 5.57
N VAL A 122 -2.70 13.62 4.78
CA VAL A 122 -2.27 14.91 5.32
C VAL A 122 -3.41 15.61 6.09
N LEU A 123 -4.67 15.47 5.65
CA LEU A 123 -5.81 15.95 6.43
C LEU A 123 -5.85 15.34 7.84
N VAL A 124 -5.55 14.04 7.98
CA VAL A 124 -5.42 13.39 9.30
C VAL A 124 -4.34 14.08 10.14
N GLY A 125 -3.18 14.41 9.56
CA GLY A 125 -2.14 15.14 10.28
C GLY A 125 -2.58 16.53 10.73
N ASN A 126 -3.33 17.24 9.89
CA ASN A 126 -3.71 18.63 10.11
C ASN A 126 -4.76 18.81 11.21
N ILE A 127 -5.69 17.85 11.37
CA ILE A 127 -6.71 17.93 12.43
C ILE A 127 -6.12 17.85 13.85
N TYR A 128 -4.85 17.47 14.00
CA TYR A 128 -4.14 17.39 15.28
C TYR A 128 -3.14 18.53 15.53
N LYS A 129 -3.08 19.58 14.69
CA LYS A 129 -2.18 20.72 14.93
C LYS A 129 -2.35 21.34 16.33
N GLY A 130 -3.60 21.42 16.81
CA GLY A 130 -3.92 21.92 18.16
C GLY A 130 -3.88 20.88 19.28
N GLN A 131 -3.69 19.58 18.97
CA GLN A 131 -3.62 18.49 19.95
C GLN A 131 -2.57 17.43 19.54
N PRO A 132 -1.28 17.79 19.47
CA PRO A 132 -0.24 16.90 18.94
C PRO A 132 -0.13 15.56 19.68
N GLN A 133 -0.44 15.54 20.98
CA GLN A 133 -0.38 14.36 21.84
C GLN A 133 -1.37 13.25 21.45
N LEU A 134 -2.43 13.56 20.69
CA LEU A 134 -3.41 12.57 20.21
C LEU A 134 -3.14 12.09 18.78
N LYS A 135 -2.12 12.66 18.11
CA LYS A 135 -1.86 12.45 16.69
C LYS A 135 -1.59 10.98 16.36
N ASP A 136 -0.68 10.33 17.09
CA ASP A 136 -0.29 8.94 16.82
C ASP A 136 -1.45 7.96 17.03
N ALA A 137 -2.21 8.15 18.12
CA ALA A 137 -3.44 7.39 18.35
C ALA A 137 -4.49 7.64 17.25
N GLY A 138 -4.58 8.87 16.74
CA GLY A 138 -5.42 9.24 15.61
C GLY A 138 -5.03 8.53 14.31
N PHE A 139 -3.74 8.47 13.99
CA PHE A 139 -3.24 7.71 12.84
C PHE A 139 -3.51 6.22 13.00
N ASN A 140 -3.36 5.64 14.19
CA ASN A 140 -3.70 4.24 14.44
C ASN A 140 -5.19 3.96 14.16
N ILE A 141 -6.10 4.86 14.56
CA ILE A 141 -7.53 4.74 14.23
C ILE A 141 -7.74 4.83 12.73
N TYR A 142 -7.11 5.79 12.04
CA TYR A 142 -7.19 5.92 10.59
C TYR A 142 -6.73 4.64 9.87
N TYR A 143 -5.60 4.06 10.28
CA TYR A 143 -5.09 2.80 9.75
C TYR A 143 -5.99 1.60 10.05
N MET A 144 -6.69 1.60 11.18
CA MET A 144 -7.70 0.56 11.47
C MET A 144 -8.81 0.56 10.41
N GLY A 145 -9.24 1.73 9.92
CA GLY A 145 -10.24 1.85 8.86
C GLY A 145 -9.74 1.28 7.54
N VAL A 146 -8.45 1.47 7.24
CA VAL A 146 -7.80 0.90 6.06
C VAL A 146 -7.82 -0.64 6.10
N ASN A 147 -7.38 -1.22 7.21
CA ASN A 147 -7.32 -2.68 7.35
C ASN A 147 -8.72 -3.30 7.41
N LEU A 148 -9.69 -2.64 8.06
CA LEU A 148 -11.07 -3.11 8.09
C LEU A 148 -11.69 -3.13 6.69
N GLY A 149 -11.47 -2.07 5.90
CA GLY A 149 -11.93 -2.04 4.51
C GLY A 149 -11.28 -3.11 3.65
N ALA A 150 -9.95 -3.30 3.78
CA ALA A 150 -9.19 -4.34 3.10
C ALA A 150 -9.67 -5.75 3.45
N MET A 151 -10.06 -5.99 4.70
CA MET A 151 -10.57 -7.27 5.16
C MET A 151 -11.98 -7.55 4.63
N ILE A 152 -12.87 -6.57 4.63
CA ILE A 152 -14.27 -6.76 4.20
C ILE A 152 -14.37 -6.92 2.67
N ALA A 153 -13.55 -6.22 1.91
CA ALA A 153 -13.62 -6.15 0.45
C ALA A 153 -13.58 -7.52 -0.27
N PRO A 154 -12.61 -8.41 -0.01
CA PRO A 154 -12.57 -9.75 -0.62
C PRO A 154 -13.82 -10.59 -0.33
N LEU A 155 -14.46 -10.39 0.83
CA LEU A 155 -15.69 -11.09 1.19
C LEU A 155 -16.89 -10.58 0.39
N ILE A 156 -16.96 -9.27 0.11
CA ILE A 156 -17.97 -8.69 -0.80
C ILE A 156 -17.81 -9.30 -2.20
N ALA A 157 -16.59 -9.36 -2.72
CA ALA A 157 -16.31 -9.98 -4.01
C ALA A 157 -16.71 -11.46 -4.04
N THR A 158 -16.36 -12.19 -2.97
CA THR A 158 -16.73 -13.60 -2.79
C THR A 158 -18.23 -13.79 -2.80
N PHE A 159 -18.97 -12.96 -2.05
CA PHE A 159 -20.43 -13.02 -1.98
C PHE A 159 -21.06 -12.76 -3.36
N ASN A 160 -20.60 -11.72 -4.05
CA ASN A 160 -21.12 -11.38 -5.38
C ASN A 160 -20.92 -12.50 -6.40
N ASN A 161 -19.73 -13.12 -6.41
CA ASN A 161 -19.43 -14.24 -7.30
C ASN A 161 -20.09 -15.55 -6.87
N ALA A 162 -20.25 -15.78 -5.57
CA ALA A 162 -20.90 -16.99 -5.06
C ALA A 162 -22.40 -17.01 -5.31
N VAL A 163 -23.07 -15.86 -5.15
CA VAL A 163 -24.53 -15.75 -5.24
C VAL A 163 -24.99 -15.36 -6.64
N PHE A 164 -24.32 -14.39 -7.27
CA PHE A 164 -24.76 -13.82 -8.55
C PHE A 164 -23.86 -14.18 -9.73
N ASN A 165 -22.75 -14.89 -9.49
CA ASN A 165 -21.76 -15.24 -10.52
C ASN A 165 -21.29 -14.03 -11.36
N SER A 166 -21.10 -12.86 -10.70
CA SER A 166 -20.83 -11.59 -11.38
C SER A 166 -19.71 -10.80 -10.74
N TYR A 167 -18.60 -10.68 -11.47
CA TYR A 167 -17.52 -9.76 -11.15
C TYR A 167 -17.91 -8.29 -11.35
N HIS A 168 -18.82 -8.02 -12.30
CA HIS A 168 -19.29 -6.65 -12.59
C HIS A 168 -20.00 -6.04 -11.40
N LEU A 169 -20.76 -6.85 -10.64
CA LEU A 169 -21.43 -6.39 -9.44
C LEU A 169 -20.43 -5.89 -8.39
N SER A 170 -19.26 -6.51 -8.29
CA SER A 170 -18.19 -6.05 -7.39
C SER A 170 -17.62 -4.68 -7.79
N PHE A 171 -17.51 -4.40 -9.09
CA PHE A 171 -17.16 -3.06 -9.57
C PHE A 171 -18.26 -2.03 -9.29
N TRP A 172 -19.53 -2.40 -9.42
CA TRP A 172 -20.64 -1.54 -9.02
C TRP A 172 -20.66 -1.24 -7.53
N VAL A 173 -20.41 -2.25 -6.67
CA VAL A 173 -20.30 -2.05 -5.23
C VAL A 173 -19.14 -1.10 -4.90
N ALA A 174 -18.00 -1.22 -5.58
CA ALA A 174 -16.89 -0.28 -5.42
C ALA A 174 -17.26 1.16 -5.83
N ALA A 175 -17.98 1.33 -6.95
CA ALA A 175 -18.46 2.63 -7.42
C ALA A 175 -19.44 3.28 -6.43
N ILE A 176 -20.45 2.53 -5.98
CA ILE A 176 -21.45 3.00 -5.01
C ILE A 176 -20.79 3.29 -3.66
N GLY A 177 -19.85 2.44 -3.22
CA GLY A 177 -19.05 2.66 -2.02
C GLY A 177 -18.33 4.01 -2.03
N LEU A 178 -17.79 4.43 -3.19
CA LEU A 178 -17.17 5.76 -3.31
C LEU A 178 -18.16 6.91 -3.30
N ILE A 179 -19.36 6.74 -3.83
CA ILE A 179 -20.43 7.74 -3.70
C ILE A 179 -20.80 7.91 -2.22
N LEU A 180 -20.93 6.81 -1.47
CA LEU A 180 -21.14 6.85 -0.02
C LEU A 180 -19.96 7.53 0.69
N ALA A 181 -18.72 7.21 0.32
CA ALA A 181 -17.53 7.86 0.85
C ALA A 181 -17.55 9.39 0.65
N LEU A 182 -17.97 9.84 -0.53
CA LEU A 182 -18.12 11.26 -0.88
C LEU A 182 -19.23 11.94 -0.09
N ILE A 183 -20.39 11.29 0.09
CA ILE A 183 -21.50 11.80 0.91
C ILE A 183 -21.05 11.99 2.37
N ILE A 184 -20.35 10.98 2.92
CA ILE A 184 -19.79 11.05 4.27
C ILE A 184 -18.77 12.20 4.36
N PHE A 185 -17.86 12.31 3.39
CA PHE A 185 -16.85 13.37 3.37
C PHE A 185 -17.49 14.76 3.28
N GLN A 186 -18.56 14.88 2.48
CA GLN A 186 -19.27 16.13 2.27
C GLN A 186 -20.10 16.54 3.49
N SER A 187 -20.74 15.60 4.19
CA SER A 187 -21.47 15.90 5.44
C SER A 187 -20.53 16.35 6.57
N GLY A 188 -19.26 15.91 6.53
CA GLY A 188 -18.20 16.36 7.45
C GLY A 188 -17.55 17.69 7.10
N LYS A 189 -17.99 18.40 6.04
CA LYS A 189 -17.28 19.57 5.46
C LYS A 189 -16.93 20.63 6.50
N GLU A 190 -17.85 20.98 7.41
CA GLU A 190 -17.63 22.02 8.41
C GLU A 190 -16.46 21.70 9.35
N TYR A 191 -16.27 20.42 9.68
CA TYR A 191 -15.18 19.94 10.52
C TYR A 191 -13.86 19.79 9.75
N LEU A 192 -13.92 19.61 8.44
CA LEU A 192 -12.76 19.34 7.57
C LEU A 192 -12.14 20.62 6.99
N VAL A 193 -12.94 21.67 6.77
CA VAL A 193 -12.49 22.96 6.24
C VAL A 193 -11.32 23.57 7.02
N PRO A 194 -11.32 23.57 8.38
CA PRO A 194 -10.19 24.10 9.15
C PRO A 194 -8.87 23.33 8.95
N ALA A 195 -8.93 22.09 8.45
CA ALA A 195 -7.75 21.25 8.23
C ALA A 195 -7.12 21.44 6.83
N ASP A 196 -7.67 22.32 5.98
CA ASP A 196 -7.13 22.61 4.65
C ASP A 196 -6.12 23.77 4.69
N ASP A 197 -4.82 23.43 4.77
CA ASP A 197 -3.72 24.40 4.94
C ASP A 197 -3.63 25.46 3.84
N LEU A 198 -4.06 25.12 2.61
CA LEU A 198 -3.95 26.05 1.49
C LEU A 198 -4.91 27.24 1.65
N ARG A 199 -6.05 27.00 2.30
CA ARG A 199 -7.01 28.04 2.62
C ARG A 199 -6.44 28.98 3.68
N GLU A 200 -5.87 28.42 4.75
CA GLU A 200 -5.19 29.17 5.81
C GLU A 200 -4.05 30.04 5.23
N LYS A 201 -3.23 29.50 4.32
CA LYS A 201 -2.16 30.24 3.64
C LYS A 201 -2.69 31.40 2.77
N LYS A 202 -3.81 31.20 2.07
CA LYS A 202 -4.45 32.25 1.25
C LYS A 202 -5.11 33.33 2.10
N GLU A 203 -5.76 32.95 3.20
CA GLU A 203 -6.40 33.89 4.14
C GLU A 203 -5.35 34.77 4.83
N LYS A 204 -4.25 34.20 5.32
CA LYS A 204 -3.11 34.95 5.88
C LYS A 204 -2.50 35.91 4.85
N LYS A 205 -2.27 35.45 3.61
CA LYS A 205 -1.74 36.27 2.51
C LYS A 205 -2.67 37.45 2.15
N ASN A 206 -3.98 37.25 2.16
CA ASN A 206 -4.97 38.28 1.84
C ASN A 206 -5.17 39.30 2.97
N GLN A 207 -4.93 38.92 4.23
CA GLN A 207 -5.05 39.83 5.38
C GLN A 207 -3.84 40.75 5.58
N GLY A 208 -2.86 40.77 4.66
CA GLY A 208 -1.63 41.56 4.81
C GLY A 208 -0.73 41.12 5.97
N GLN A 209 -1.15 40.11 6.74
CA GLN A 209 -0.31 39.33 7.63
C GLN A 209 0.61 38.51 6.72
N VAL A 210 1.75 39.12 6.37
CA VAL A 210 2.97 38.34 6.10
C VAL A 210 2.98 37.23 7.14
N PRO A 211 3.06 35.94 6.75
CA PRO A 211 3.11 34.87 7.72
C PRO A 211 4.10 35.27 8.80
N SER A 212 3.63 35.44 10.04
CA SER A 212 4.51 35.66 11.16
C SER A 212 5.60 34.62 11.03
N ALA A 213 6.84 35.09 11.07
CA ALA A 213 8.03 34.30 10.80
C ALA A 213 8.30 33.28 11.93
N GLU A 214 7.29 32.55 12.38
CA GLU A 214 7.37 31.39 13.28
C GLU A 214 7.40 30.07 12.50
N SER A 215 7.73 30.14 11.20
CA SER A 215 8.43 29.03 10.53
C SER A 215 9.80 29.47 10.01
N ASN A 216 10.39 30.50 10.61
CA ASN A 216 11.81 30.41 10.90
C ASN A 216 11.97 29.30 11.95
N LEU A 217 11.85 28.02 11.51
CA LEU A 217 12.98 27.14 11.78
C LEU A 217 14.15 28.01 11.40
N GLU A 218 14.98 28.38 12.38
CA GLU A 218 16.30 28.90 12.11
C GLU A 218 16.73 28.26 10.80
N LYS A 219 16.78 29.04 9.70
CA LYS A 219 17.74 28.66 8.67
C LYS A 219 18.98 28.55 9.52
N PRO A 220 19.57 27.35 9.70
CA PRO A 220 20.90 27.34 10.27
C PRO A 220 21.60 28.39 9.44
N ALA A 221 22.25 29.35 10.12
CA ALA A 221 23.21 30.19 9.45
C ALA A 221 23.92 29.28 8.46
N VAL A 222 24.15 29.75 7.23
CA VAL A 222 24.98 28.99 6.28
C VAL A 222 26.39 29.01 6.90
N GLU A 223 26.57 28.21 7.96
CA GLU A 223 27.80 27.72 8.48
C GLU A 223 28.42 27.06 7.27
N LYS A 224 29.59 27.58 6.91
CA LYS A 224 30.50 26.92 5.99
C LYS A 224 30.41 25.44 6.27
N THR A 225 29.73 24.71 5.39
CA THR A 225 29.40 23.32 5.61
C THR A 225 30.73 22.60 5.67
N SER A 226 31.16 22.22 6.87
CA SER A 226 32.41 21.46 7.04
C SER A 226 32.36 20.25 6.10
N GLU A 227 33.50 19.85 5.52
CA GLU A 227 33.56 18.66 4.66
C GLU A 227 32.93 17.43 5.34
N GLU A 228 33.02 17.32 6.67
CA GLU A 228 32.33 16.31 7.48
C GLU A 228 30.80 16.36 7.35
N THR A 229 30.18 17.54 7.40
CA THR A 229 28.71 17.69 7.30
C THR A 229 28.22 17.38 5.88
N ARG A 230 29.01 17.71 4.85
CA ARG A 230 28.71 17.38 3.44
C ARG A 230 28.86 15.89 3.16
N ASN A 231 29.86 15.24 3.76
CA ASN A 231 30.04 13.79 3.71
C ASN A 231 28.89 13.06 4.41
N ASP A 232 28.42 13.53 5.57
CA ASP A 232 27.27 12.92 6.26
C ASP A 232 25.97 13.00 5.43
N TYR A 233 25.73 14.16 4.80
CA TYR A 233 24.58 14.35 3.92
C TYR A 233 24.56 13.35 2.76
N GLY A 234 25.69 13.21 2.06
CA GLY A 234 25.84 12.25 0.96
C GLY A 234 25.69 10.79 1.41
N HIS A 235 26.21 10.44 2.59
CA HIS A 235 26.09 9.09 3.14
C HIS A 235 24.66 8.72 3.51
N ARG A 236 23.88 9.63 4.13
CA ARG A 236 22.46 9.40 4.42
C ARG A 236 21.65 9.15 3.16
N ILE A 237 21.88 9.94 2.12
CA ILE A 237 21.21 9.77 0.82
C ILE A 237 21.58 8.42 0.21
N LEU A 238 22.86 8.07 0.20
CA LEU A 238 23.33 6.78 -0.33
C LEU A 238 22.70 5.60 0.43
N VAL A 239 22.59 5.70 1.75
CA VAL A 239 21.93 4.69 2.60
C VAL A 239 20.46 4.51 2.23
N LEU A 240 19.75 5.60 1.95
CA LEU A 240 18.35 5.56 1.50
C LEU A 240 18.21 4.92 0.12
N PHE A 241 19.07 5.25 -0.84
CA PHE A 241 19.06 4.62 -2.16
C PHE A 241 19.37 3.12 -2.10
N ILE A 242 20.30 2.71 -1.24
CA ILE A 242 20.57 1.28 -0.97
C ILE A 242 19.31 0.61 -0.42
N LEU A 243 18.65 1.24 0.56
CA LEU A 243 17.40 0.71 1.11
C LEU A 243 16.30 0.61 0.04
N PHE A 244 16.12 1.63 -0.81
CA PHE A 244 15.14 1.61 -1.89
C PHE A 244 15.40 0.48 -2.88
N ALA A 245 16.64 0.28 -3.31
CA ALA A 245 17.03 -0.80 -4.21
C ALA A 245 16.71 -2.19 -3.62
N ILE A 246 17.01 -2.38 -2.34
CA ILE A 246 16.70 -3.63 -1.62
C ILE A 246 15.19 -3.85 -1.52
N VAL A 247 14.45 -2.82 -1.13
CA VAL A 247 13.01 -2.92 -0.86
C VAL A 247 12.19 -3.09 -2.13
N ILE A 248 12.69 -2.64 -3.29
CA ILE A 248 12.08 -2.97 -4.60
C ILE A 248 11.94 -4.50 -4.75
N LEU A 249 12.96 -5.28 -4.39
CA LEU A 249 12.94 -6.75 -4.49
C LEU A 249 11.87 -7.37 -3.58
N PHE A 250 11.67 -6.82 -2.39
CA PHE A 250 10.59 -7.23 -1.50
C PHE A 250 9.21 -7.00 -2.14
N TRP A 251 8.99 -5.80 -2.68
CA TRP A 251 7.70 -5.44 -3.29
C TRP A 251 7.41 -6.25 -4.55
N ILE A 252 8.43 -6.65 -5.34
CA ILE A 252 8.25 -7.57 -6.48
C ILE A 252 7.60 -8.88 -6.03
N ALA A 253 8.05 -9.45 -4.91
CA ALA A 253 7.47 -10.67 -4.36
C ALA A 253 6.15 -10.42 -3.63
N PHE A 254 6.02 -9.30 -2.92
CA PHE A 254 4.82 -8.96 -2.16
C PHE A 254 3.59 -8.81 -3.04
N TYR A 255 3.70 -8.08 -4.14
CA TYR A 255 2.56 -7.89 -5.05
C TYR A 255 2.20 -9.14 -5.87
N GLN A 256 2.93 -10.25 -5.71
CA GLN A 256 2.46 -11.55 -6.20
C GLN A 256 1.20 -12.03 -5.49
N ASN A 257 0.90 -11.48 -4.30
CA ASN A 257 -0.36 -11.69 -3.60
C ASN A 257 -1.56 -11.44 -4.51
N GLY A 258 -1.62 -10.29 -5.18
CA GLY A 258 -2.73 -9.98 -6.08
C GLY A 258 -2.64 -10.63 -7.47
N PHE A 259 -1.51 -11.30 -7.79
CA PHE A 259 -1.24 -11.90 -9.10
C PHE A 259 -1.06 -13.43 -9.03
N ALA A 260 0.15 -13.91 -8.74
CA ALA A 260 0.46 -15.33 -8.78
C ALA A 260 -0.30 -16.13 -7.71
N LEU A 261 -0.44 -15.60 -6.48
CA LEU A 261 -1.21 -16.29 -5.43
C LEU A 261 -2.70 -16.33 -5.79
N THR A 262 -3.25 -15.26 -6.38
CA THR A 262 -4.62 -15.22 -6.90
C THR A 262 -4.83 -16.27 -8.02
N LEU A 263 -3.92 -16.37 -8.98
CA LEU A 263 -4.00 -17.38 -10.06
C LEU A 263 -3.83 -18.79 -9.52
N PHE A 264 -2.90 -18.99 -8.57
CA PHE A 264 -2.71 -20.28 -7.91
C PHE A 264 -3.95 -20.71 -7.12
N ALA A 265 -4.63 -19.77 -6.46
CA ALA A 265 -5.90 -20.02 -5.80
C ALA A 265 -7.00 -20.43 -6.81
N ALA A 266 -7.01 -19.82 -7.99
CA ALA A 266 -8.02 -20.04 -9.02
C ALA A 266 -7.83 -21.29 -9.88
N ARG A 267 -6.59 -21.72 -10.08
CA ARG A 267 -6.23 -22.75 -11.06
C ARG A 267 -5.54 -23.97 -10.47
N SER A 268 -4.91 -23.83 -9.30
CA SER A 268 -4.11 -24.89 -8.68
C SER A 268 -4.67 -25.38 -7.35
N THR A 269 -5.59 -24.65 -6.71
CA THR A 269 -6.08 -24.97 -5.36
C THR A 269 -7.50 -25.56 -5.38
N VAL A 270 -7.77 -26.51 -4.48
CA VAL A 270 -9.10 -27.11 -4.33
C VAL A 270 -10.12 -26.01 -3.99
N LEU A 271 -11.09 -25.83 -4.88
CA LEU A 271 -12.14 -24.82 -4.73
C LEU A 271 -13.18 -25.31 -3.71
N LYS A 272 -13.54 -24.44 -2.76
CA LYS A 272 -14.67 -24.64 -1.84
C LYS A 272 -15.64 -23.48 -2.00
N ASN A 273 -16.92 -23.73 -1.78
CA ASN A 273 -17.97 -22.71 -1.99
C ASN A 273 -17.74 -21.41 -1.22
N TRP A 274 -17.26 -21.50 0.03
CA TRP A 274 -16.96 -20.35 0.88
C TRP A 274 -15.53 -19.80 0.71
N LEU A 275 -14.63 -20.58 0.09
CA LEU A 275 -13.22 -20.24 -0.09
C LEU A 275 -12.91 -20.19 -1.59
N ARG A 276 -13.39 -19.12 -2.22
CA ARG A 276 -13.16 -18.81 -3.63
C ARG A 276 -11.80 -18.12 -3.79
N PRO A 277 -11.27 -18.00 -5.02
CA PRO A 277 -9.94 -17.43 -5.24
C PRO A 277 -9.77 -16.02 -4.68
N GLU A 278 -10.77 -15.17 -4.87
CA GLU A 278 -10.82 -13.81 -4.34
C GLU A 278 -10.84 -13.77 -2.80
N THR A 279 -11.39 -14.80 -2.14
CA THR A 279 -11.50 -14.88 -0.68
C THR A 279 -10.13 -14.91 -0.01
N TYR A 280 -9.09 -15.45 -0.66
CA TYR A 280 -7.77 -15.60 -0.04
C TYR A 280 -7.13 -14.26 0.35
N GLN A 281 -7.44 -13.18 -0.36
CA GLN A 281 -6.95 -11.83 -0.01
C GLN A 281 -7.53 -11.31 1.31
N PHE A 282 -8.57 -11.93 1.89
CA PHE A 282 -9.05 -11.64 3.24
C PHE A 282 -7.98 -11.92 4.30
N PHE A 283 -7.19 -12.99 4.12
CA PHE A 283 -6.33 -13.51 5.19
C PHE A 283 -5.21 -12.54 5.55
N GLU A 284 -4.67 -11.80 4.59
CA GLU A 284 -3.63 -10.81 4.86
C GLU A 284 -4.08 -9.71 5.84
N PRO A 285 -5.09 -8.87 5.55
CA PRO A 285 -5.55 -7.84 6.48
C PRO A 285 -6.14 -8.43 7.77
N PHE A 286 -6.76 -9.62 7.72
CA PHE A 286 -7.20 -10.33 8.92
C PHE A 286 -6.03 -10.65 9.85
N PHE A 287 -4.94 -11.22 9.31
CA PHE A 287 -3.74 -11.49 10.08
C PHE A 287 -3.04 -10.21 10.52
N ILE A 288 -3.06 -9.12 9.74
CA ILE A 288 -2.50 -7.83 10.17
C ILE A 288 -3.20 -7.38 11.46
N LEU A 289 -4.54 -7.42 11.49
CA LEU A 289 -5.32 -6.97 12.64
C LEU A 289 -5.05 -7.79 13.90
N ILE A 290 -4.81 -9.10 13.76
CA ILE A 290 -4.53 -10.00 14.88
C ILE A 290 -3.06 -9.95 15.31
N LEU A 291 -2.13 -9.98 14.36
CA LEU A 291 -0.70 -10.12 14.62
C LEU A 291 -0.04 -8.81 15.01
N THR A 292 -0.53 -7.66 14.52
CA THR A 292 0.05 -6.35 14.86
C THR A 292 0.10 -6.12 16.38
N PRO A 293 -1.00 -6.23 17.16
CA PRO A 293 -0.92 -6.03 18.61
C PRO A 293 0.00 -7.05 19.29
N LEU A 294 -0.01 -8.31 18.85
CA LEU A 294 0.86 -9.36 19.41
C LEU A 294 2.34 -9.09 19.16
N LEU A 295 2.68 -8.60 17.97
CA LEU A 295 4.05 -8.28 17.57
C LEU A 295 4.53 -6.99 18.23
N LEU A 296 3.67 -5.99 18.41
CA LEU A 296 4.01 -4.80 19.20
C LEU A 296 4.28 -5.16 20.67
N LEU A 297 3.47 -6.04 21.28
CA LEU A 297 3.72 -6.51 22.64
C LEU A 297 5.04 -7.28 22.78
N SER A 298 5.41 -8.08 21.76
CA SER A 298 6.68 -8.80 21.79
C SER A 298 7.87 -7.87 21.63
N LEU A 299 7.78 -6.86 20.75
CA LEU A 299 8.80 -5.82 20.59
C LEU A 299 8.94 -4.95 21.83
N ASP A 300 7.83 -4.57 22.48
CA ASP A 300 7.86 -3.79 23.73
C ASP A 300 8.54 -4.57 24.86
N LYS A 301 8.28 -5.88 24.97
CA LYS A 301 8.99 -6.75 25.93
C LYS A 301 10.50 -6.82 25.65
N LEU A 302 10.90 -6.84 24.38
CA LEU A 302 12.32 -6.80 24.00
C LEU A 302 12.93 -5.44 24.29
N ARG A 303 12.18 -4.35 24.09
CA ARG A 303 12.60 -2.97 24.43
C ARG A 303 12.85 -2.81 25.91
N GLN A 304 11.95 -3.31 26.75
CA GLN A 304 12.12 -3.30 28.22
C GLN A 304 13.37 -4.08 28.67
N LYS A 305 13.78 -5.10 27.90
CA LYS A 305 15.01 -5.88 28.13
C LYS A 305 16.26 -5.28 27.48
N GLY A 306 16.17 -4.12 26.82
CA GLY A 306 17.29 -3.51 26.09
C GLY A 306 17.76 -4.33 24.87
N ARG A 307 16.94 -5.26 24.37
CA ARG A 307 17.26 -6.17 23.25
C ARG A 307 16.40 -5.93 22.02
N GLU A 308 15.84 -4.74 21.87
CA GLU A 308 15.05 -4.40 20.69
C GLU A 308 15.94 -4.41 19.44
N PRO A 309 15.59 -5.18 18.39
CA PRO A 309 16.34 -5.14 17.14
C PRO A 309 16.29 -3.74 16.50
N SER A 310 17.39 -3.30 15.90
CA SER A 310 17.43 -2.07 15.10
C SER A 310 16.41 -2.13 13.93
N THR A 311 15.99 -0.99 13.42
CA THR A 311 15.06 -0.94 12.27
C THR A 311 15.57 -1.73 11.06
N PRO A 312 16.85 -1.64 10.65
CA PRO A 312 17.40 -2.50 9.60
C PRO A 312 17.34 -4.01 9.92
N ARG A 313 17.54 -4.42 11.18
CA ARG A 313 17.39 -5.83 11.60
C ARG A 313 15.95 -6.30 11.51
N LYS A 314 14.96 -5.44 11.84
CA LYS A 314 13.54 -5.78 11.64
C LYS A 314 13.22 -5.99 10.16
N ILE A 315 13.73 -5.10 9.29
CA ILE A 315 13.60 -5.24 7.83
C ILE A 315 14.24 -6.54 7.34
N PHE A 316 15.44 -6.87 7.83
CA PHE A 316 16.12 -8.14 7.53
C PHE A 316 15.29 -9.37 7.92
N LEU A 317 14.71 -9.38 9.12
CA LEU A 317 13.82 -10.45 9.56
C LEU A 317 12.58 -10.56 8.66
N GLY A 318 12.01 -9.42 8.25
CA GLY A 318 10.90 -9.41 7.29
C GLY A 318 11.27 -10.05 5.95
N MET A 319 12.48 -9.79 5.43
CA MET A 319 12.96 -10.43 4.19
C MET A 319 13.09 -11.95 4.33
N ILE A 320 13.54 -12.42 5.49
CA ILE A 320 13.60 -13.86 5.80
C ILE A 320 12.21 -14.47 5.81
N PHE A 321 11.24 -13.87 6.53
CA PHE A 321 9.87 -14.37 6.55
C PHE A 321 9.27 -14.38 5.15
N MET A 322 9.52 -13.36 4.34
CA MET A 322 9.06 -13.33 2.95
C MET A 322 9.66 -14.47 2.12
N THR A 323 10.95 -14.74 2.30
CA THR A 323 11.66 -15.85 1.65
C THR A 323 11.04 -17.19 2.06
N ILE A 324 10.76 -17.38 3.35
CA ILE A 324 10.10 -18.58 3.89
C ILE A 324 8.72 -18.74 3.25
N ALA A 325 7.94 -17.67 3.11
CA ALA A 325 6.63 -17.73 2.47
C ALA A 325 6.71 -18.23 1.02
N MET A 326 7.70 -17.78 0.24
CA MET A 326 7.90 -18.29 -1.12
C MET A 326 8.34 -19.76 -1.12
N PHE A 327 9.19 -20.19 -0.17
CA PHE A 327 9.54 -21.61 -0.04
C PHE A 327 8.37 -22.50 0.39
N ILE A 328 7.42 -21.99 1.18
CA ILE A 328 6.17 -22.71 1.47
C ILE A 328 5.40 -22.99 0.17
N MET A 329 5.33 -22.00 -0.74
CA MET A 329 4.71 -22.19 -2.06
C MET A 329 5.47 -23.18 -2.94
N VAL A 330 6.81 -23.16 -2.92
CA VAL A 330 7.63 -24.18 -3.60
C VAL A 330 7.31 -25.58 -3.05
N GLY A 331 7.22 -25.73 -1.72
CA GLY A 331 6.85 -26.99 -1.08
C GLY A 331 5.44 -27.46 -1.45
N ALA A 332 4.49 -26.54 -1.59
CA ALA A 332 3.14 -26.84 -2.08
C ALA A 332 3.20 -27.45 -3.50
N CYS A 333 3.93 -26.81 -4.41
CA CYS A 333 4.12 -27.27 -5.79
C CYS A 333 4.82 -28.64 -5.88
N LEU A 334 5.82 -28.89 -5.04
CA LEU A 334 6.49 -30.20 -5.01
C LEU A 334 5.57 -31.33 -4.54
N LYS A 335 4.62 -31.04 -3.65
CA LYS A 335 3.70 -32.04 -3.10
C LYS A 335 2.47 -32.28 -3.96
N GLY A 336 1.85 -31.23 -4.50
CA GLY A 336 0.63 -31.35 -5.29
C GLY A 336 0.82 -31.17 -6.80
N GLY A 337 2.06 -31.16 -7.29
CA GLY A 337 2.37 -31.04 -8.71
C GLY A 337 2.51 -29.60 -9.22
N ASN A 338 2.87 -29.49 -10.50
CA ASN A 338 3.31 -28.24 -11.13
C ASN A 338 2.37 -27.71 -12.20
N GLN A 339 1.11 -28.17 -12.20
CA GLN A 339 0.13 -27.85 -13.22
C GLN A 339 -1.14 -27.27 -12.61
N ASP A 340 -1.90 -26.54 -13.44
CA ASP A 340 -3.20 -25.94 -13.11
C ASP A 340 -4.31 -27.00 -13.02
N GLN A 341 -4.25 -27.83 -11.97
CA GLN A 341 -5.12 -29.00 -11.79
C GLN A 341 -6.07 -28.90 -10.58
N ASN A 342 -6.10 -27.78 -9.84
CA ASN A 342 -6.95 -27.58 -8.66
C ASN A 342 -6.84 -28.67 -7.56
N ILE A 343 -5.67 -29.28 -7.38
CA ILE A 343 -5.44 -30.37 -6.42
C ILE A 343 -4.74 -29.91 -5.11
N MET A 344 -4.31 -28.66 -5.02
CA MET A 344 -3.58 -28.16 -3.86
C MET A 344 -4.49 -27.90 -2.67
N SER A 345 -4.01 -28.23 -1.47
CA SER A 345 -4.71 -27.91 -0.23
C SER A 345 -4.75 -26.39 0.02
N PRO A 346 -5.92 -25.82 0.37
CA PRO A 346 -6.06 -24.40 0.76
C PRO A 346 -5.11 -23.94 1.88
N PHE A 347 -4.70 -24.85 2.76
CA PHE A 347 -3.84 -24.52 3.90
C PHE A 347 -2.46 -24.02 3.47
N TRP A 348 -1.97 -24.39 2.28
CA TRP A 348 -0.71 -23.85 1.75
C TRP A 348 -0.81 -22.35 1.53
N LEU A 349 -1.87 -21.89 0.87
CA LEU A 349 -2.09 -20.47 0.64
C LEU A 349 -2.33 -19.73 1.95
N ILE A 350 -3.20 -20.24 2.84
CA ILE A 350 -3.46 -19.61 4.14
C ILE A 350 -2.17 -19.47 4.96
N GLY A 351 -1.32 -20.51 4.96
CA GLY A 351 -0.01 -20.48 5.60
C GLY A 351 0.94 -19.47 4.97
N THR A 352 0.98 -19.38 3.64
CA THR A 352 1.76 -18.36 2.92
C THR A 352 1.29 -16.95 3.29
N TYR A 353 -0.01 -16.69 3.26
CA TYR A 353 -0.59 -15.39 3.67
C TYR A 353 -0.20 -15.02 5.10
N PHE A 354 -0.27 -15.96 6.03
CA PHE A 354 0.15 -15.75 7.42
C PHE A 354 1.62 -15.30 7.53
N VAL A 355 2.53 -15.96 6.80
CA VAL A 355 3.95 -15.63 6.84
C VAL A 355 4.27 -14.33 6.09
N VAL A 356 3.61 -14.09 4.95
CA VAL A 356 3.71 -12.81 4.21
C VAL A 356 3.29 -11.64 5.10
N THR A 357 2.22 -11.79 5.88
CA THR A 357 1.77 -10.75 6.80
C THR A 357 2.81 -10.44 7.88
N ILE A 358 3.50 -11.44 8.44
CA ILE A 358 4.60 -11.19 9.40
C ILE A 358 5.71 -10.38 8.73
N ALA A 359 6.06 -10.73 7.48
CA ALA A 359 7.06 -9.99 6.72
C ALA A 359 6.65 -8.53 6.47
N GLU A 360 5.38 -8.30 6.10
CA GLU A 360 4.84 -6.97 5.85
C GLU A 360 4.87 -6.09 7.10
N ILE A 361 4.43 -6.61 8.25
CA ILE A 361 4.42 -5.87 9.52
C ILE A 361 5.85 -5.42 9.89
N LEU A 362 6.85 -6.24 9.59
CA LEU A 362 8.26 -5.95 9.90
C LEU A 362 8.91 -4.96 8.93
N ILE A 363 8.41 -4.82 7.70
CA ILE A 363 9.01 -3.97 6.65
C ILE A 363 8.23 -2.68 6.44
N SER A 364 6.90 -2.74 6.28
CA SER A 364 6.08 -1.62 5.79
C SER A 364 6.10 -0.40 6.73
N PRO A 365 5.68 -0.49 8.01
CA PRO A 365 5.74 0.66 8.93
C PRO A 365 7.17 1.05 9.29
N MET A 366 8.07 0.07 9.38
CA MET A 366 9.47 0.26 9.77
C MET A 366 10.28 0.99 8.70
N GLY A 367 10.08 0.65 7.44
CA GLY A 367 10.74 1.28 6.29
C GLY A 367 10.38 2.76 6.17
N LEU A 368 9.10 3.10 6.28
CA LEU A 368 8.66 4.50 6.24
C LEU A 368 9.23 5.30 7.43
N SER A 369 9.25 4.71 8.63
CA SER A 369 9.87 5.33 9.81
C SER A 369 11.38 5.55 9.60
N TYR A 370 12.09 4.56 9.06
CA TYR A 370 13.51 4.66 8.75
C TYR A 370 13.81 5.80 7.78
N VAL A 371 13.06 5.89 6.68
CA VAL A 371 13.24 6.94 5.67
C VAL A 371 13.06 8.33 6.30
N SER A 372 12.02 8.52 7.11
CA SER A 372 11.77 9.79 7.80
C SER A 372 12.91 10.20 8.75
N LYS A 373 13.50 9.22 9.47
CA LYS A 373 14.61 9.45 10.41
C LYS A 373 15.93 9.75 9.71
N VAL A 374 16.28 8.97 8.70
CA VAL A 374 17.58 9.07 8.01
C VAL A 374 17.61 10.25 7.04
N ALA A 375 16.48 10.59 6.42
CA ALA A 375 16.43 11.63 5.41
C ALA A 375 16.82 13.01 5.98
N PRO A 376 17.71 13.75 5.29
CA PRO A 376 18.04 15.12 5.66
C PRO A 376 16.79 15.99 5.70
N ILE A 377 16.72 16.90 6.68
CA ILE A 377 15.52 17.71 6.97
C ILE A 377 15.04 18.46 5.71
N GLN A 378 15.97 18.95 4.90
CA GLN A 378 15.70 19.75 3.69
C GLN A 378 15.00 18.97 2.58
N ILE A 379 15.28 17.65 2.47
CA ILE A 379 14.77 16.78 1.41
C ILE A 379 13.93 15.62 1.95
N ARG A 380 13.51 15.67 3.22
CA ARG A 380 12.73 14.60 3.85
C ARG A 380 11.47 14.25 3.05
N GLY A 381 10.73 15.25 2.59
CA GLY A 381 9.55 15.04 1.74
C GLY A 381 9.87 14.34 0.42
N LEU A 382 11.00 14.69 -0.21
CA LEU A 382 11.47 14.04 -1.45
C LEU A 382 11.85 12.58 -1.21
N MET A 383 12.56 12.28 -0.12
CA MET A 383 12.96 10.91 0.23
C MET A 383 11.76 10.03 0.61
N MET A 384 10.77 10.59 1.30
CA MET A 384 9.50 9.91 1.54
C MET A 384 8.76 9.63 0.23
N GLY A 385 8.84 10.55 -0.74
CA GLY A 385 8.39 10.29 -2.10
C GLY A 385 9.17 9.18 -2.81
N GLY A 386 10.49 9.12 -2.59
CA GLY A 386 11.36 8.05 -3.08
C GLY A 386 10.96 6.65 -2.58
N TRP A 387 10.46 6.54 -1.34
CA TRP A 387 9.90 5.29 -0.82
C TRP A 387 8.68 4.83 -1.64
N TYR A 388 7.74 5.72 -1.94
CA TYR A 388 6.60 5.39 -2.79
C TYR A 388 7.02 5.04 -4.21
N LEU A 389 8.05 5.70 -4.73
CA LEU A 389 8.62 5.36 -6.03
C LEU A 389 9.27 3.97 -6.03
N ALA A 390 9.93 3.57 -4.94
CA ALA A 390 10.46 2.22 -4.78
C ALA A 390 9.32 1.17 -4.77
N ILE A 391 8.19 1.47 -4.12
CA ILE A 391 6.98 0.62 -4.20
C ILE A 391 6.43 0.57 -5.64
N ALA A 392 6.39 1.70 -6.34
CA ALA A 392 5.96 1.77 -7.74
C ALA A 392 6.83 0.90 -8.66
N PHE A 393 8.16 0.96 -8.51
CA PHE A 393 9.07 0.10 -9.26
C PHE A 393 8.92 -1.38 -8.89
N GLY A 394 8.78 -1.69 -7.60
CA GLY A 394 8.59 -3.06 -7.15
C GLY A 394 7.27 -3.67 -7.64
N SER A 395 6.18 -2.92 -7.58
CA SER A 395 4.89 -3.34 -8.13
C SER A 395 4.90 -3.50 -9.65
N TYR A 396 5.56 -2.60 -10.38
CA TYR A 396 5.76 -2.79 -11.82
C TYR A 396 6.56 -4.06 -12.12
N GLY A 397 7.66 -4.28 -11.39
CA GLY A 397 8.49 -5.49 -11.48
C GLY A 397 7.71 -6.76 -11.15
N SER A 398 6.78 -6.72 -10.19
CA SER A 398 5.85 -7.81 -9.89
C SER A 398 5.01 -8.19 -11.11
N GLY A 399 4.49 -7.19 -11.84
CA GLY A 399 3.75 -7.42 -13.08
C GLY A 399 4.63 -7.96 -14.21
N LEU A 400 5.86 -7.45 -14.35
CA LEU A 400 6.84 -7.95 -15.32
C LEU A 400 7.17 -9.43 -15.10
N LEU A 401 7.38 -9.83 -13.84
CA LEU A 401 7.63 -11.23 -13.51
C LEU A 401 6.36 -12.08 -13.70
N GLY A 402 5.19 -11.53 -13.33
CA GLY A 402 3.89 -12.16 -13.53
C GLY A 402 3.61 -12.57 -14.97
N LYS A 403 4.19 -11.88 -15.95
CA LYS A 403 4.03 -12.25 -17.37
C LYS A 403 4.47 -13.67 -17.69
N PHE A 404 5.44 -14.18 -16.93
CA PHE A 404 6.03 -15.49 -17.13
C PHE A 404 5.40 -16.57 -16.26
N TYR A 405 4.30 -16.29 -15.55
CA TYR A 405 3.66 -17.24 -14.64
C TYR A 405 3.34 -18.58 -15.31
N SER A 406 2.69 -18.58 -16.49
CA SER A 406 2.41 -19.81 -17.25
C SER A 406 3.60 -20.35 -18.06
N ASN A 407 4.69 -19.60 -18.18
CA ASN A 407 5.85 -20.02 -18.98
C ASN A 407 6.76 -20.96 -18.18
N PHE A 408 6.67 -20.92 -16.85
CA PHE A 408 7.44 -21.74 -15.94
C PHE A 408 6.55 -22.76 -15.25
N ALA A 409 7.14 -23.87 -14.82
CA ALA A 409 6.48 -24.72 -13.83
C ALA A 409 6.28 -23.93 -12.53
N HIS A 410 5.17 -24.13 -11.81
CA HIS A 410 4.86 -23.34 -10.62
C HIS A 410 5.99 -23.30 -9.59
N HIS A 411 6.63 -24.44 -9.29
CA HIS A 411 7.78 -24.45 -8.38
C HIS A 411 8.94 -23.57 -8.86
N GLN A 412 9.23 -23.53 -10.17
CA GLN A 412 10.29 -22.69 -10.74
C GLN A 412 9.94 -21.21 -10.59
N TYR A 413 8.67 -20.85 -10.83
CA TYR A 413 8.20 -19.48 -10.65
C TYR A 413 8.40 -19.01 -9.20
N PHE A 414 7.96 -19.81 -8.22
CA PHE A 414 8.15 -19.47 -6.80
C PHE A 414 9.62 -19.57 -6.35
N LEU A 415 10.44 -20.42 -6.97
CA LEU A 415 11.89 -20.46 -6.72
C LEU A 415 12.60 -19.21 -7.23
N ILE A 416 12.18 -18.63 -8.36
CA ILE A 416 12.73 -17.35 -8.84
C ILE A 416 12.43 -16.25 -7.82
N LEU A 417 11.19 -16.20 -7.32
CA LEU A 417 10.79 -15.26 -6.26
C LEU A 417 11.59 -15.47 -4.97
N ALA A 418 11.73 -16.71 -4.52
CA ALA A 418 12.54 -17.04 -3.36
C ALA A 418 14.01 -16.62 -3.55
N SER A 419 14.58 -16.86 -4.73
CA SER A 419 15.97 -16.50 -5.05
C SER A 419 16.20 -14.99 -5.04
N LEU A 420 15.25 -14.21 -5.58
CA LEU A 420 15.27 -12.74 -5.52
C LEU A 420 15.24 -12.25 -4.06
N LEU A 421 14.46 -12.89 -3.20
CA LEU A 421 14.37 -12.53 -1.79
C LEU A 421 15.60 -12.99 -0.97
N VAL A 422 16.21 -14.12 -1.31
CA VAL A 422 17.51 -14.54 -0.75
C VAL A 422 18.58 -13.50 -1.10
N LEU A 423 18.60 -13.03 -2.36
CA LEU A 423 19.48 -11.94 -2.78
C LEU A 423 19.21 -10.67 -1.97
N ALA A 424 17.94 -10.25 -1.84
CA ALA A 424 17.56 -9.08 -1.04
C ALA A 424 18.00 -9.21 0.43
N THR A 425 17.81 -10.39 1.02
CA THR A 425 18.24 -10.72 2.39
C THR A 425 19.76 -10.62 2.53
N GLY A 426 20.50 -11.17 1.57
CA GLY A 426 21.96 -11.07 1.51
C GLY A 426 22.44 -9.62 1.39
N LEU A 427 21.80 -8.81 0.54
CA LEU A 427 22.11 -7.39 0.39
C LEU A 427 21.88 -6.62 1.70
N VAL A 428 20.78 -6.86 2.42
CA VAL A 428 20.55 -6.24 3.74
C VAL A 428 21.65 -6.65 4.72
N ALA A 429 22.04 -7.94 4.75
CA ALA A 429 23.10 -8.42 5.63
C ALA A 429 24.46 -7.74 5.32
N ILE A 430 24.82 -7.62 4.04
CA ILE A 430 26.05 -6.96 3.59
C ILE A 430 26.06 -5.49 4.01
N PHE A 431 24.95 -4.77 3.82
CA PHE A 431 24.84 -3.34 4.13
C PHE A 431 24.41 -3.07 5.59
N MET A 432 24.25 -4.08 6.43
CA MET A 432 23.70 -3.96 7.79
C MET A 432 24.40 -2.88 8.61
N LYS A 433 25.74 -2.93 8.70
CA LYS A 433 26.52 -1.94 9.46
C LYS A 433 26.28 -0.51 9.00
N LYS A 434 26.12 -0.31 7.68
CA LYS A 434 25.90 1.01 7.08
C LYS A 434 24.47 1.51 7.31
N LEU A 435 23.49 0.60 7.23
CA LEU A 435 22.09 0.91 7.52
C LEU A 435 21.89 1.24 9.01
N GLU A 436 22.58 0.55 9.92
CA GLU A 436 22.48 0.78 11.36
C GLU A 436 23.13 2.09 11.82
N ARG A 437 24.15 2.58 11.10
CA ARG A 437 24.84 3.84 11.45
C ARG A 437 23.89 5.02 11.62
N TYR A 438 22.79 5.04 10.87
CA TYR A 438 21.80 6.13 10.87
C TYR A 438 20.45 5.73 11.48
N SER A 439 20.31 4.53 12.05
CA SER A 439 19.03 4.04 12.56
C SER A 439 18.71 4.46 13.99
N ASN A 440 19.73 4.82 14.76
CA ASN A 440 19.65 5.08 16.20
C ASN A 440 19.41 6.56 16.49
#